data_AF-A0A2V9XKG1-F1
#
_entry.id   AF-A0A2V9XKG1-F1
#
_cell.length_a   1.000
_cell.length_b   1.000
_cell.length_c   1.000
_cell.angle_alpha   90.00
_cell.angle_beta   90.00
_cell.angle_gamma   90.00
#
_symmetry.space_group_name_H-M   'P 1'
#
loop_
_entity.id
_entity.type
_entity.pdbx_description
1 polymer ?
#
loop_
_entity_poly.entity_id
_entity_poly.type
_entity_poly.pdbx_seq_one_letter_code
_entity_poly.pdbx_strand_id
1 'polypeptide(L)'
;MPQIETWSRLPAAVRDHLVERMRDRNISISDLNQLRIWMESKPNVPEGPWYKDFGSFKLCGDGKYPKTFLAAGQTATGQKL
;
A
#
# COMPACT_ATOMS: atom_id res chain seq x y z
N MET A 1 -1.99 17.21 2.15
CA MET A 1 -1.91 15.78 2.56
C MET A 1 -3.31 15.16 2.61
N PRO A 2 -3.70 14.37 1.60
CA PRO A 2 -4.97 13.64 1.62
C PRO A 2 -4.93 12.46 2.60
N GLN A 3 -6.11 11.96 2.97
CA GLN A 3 -6.23 10.64 3.60
C GLN A 3 -6.14 9.54 2.55
N ILE A 4 -5.52 8.41 2.90
CA ILE A 4 -5.52 7.24 2.02
C ILE A 4 -6.95 6.79 1.70
N GLU A 5 -7.17 6.40 0.45
CA GLU A 5 -8.46 5.89 -0.01
C GLU A 5 -8.73 4.48 0.55
N THR A 6 -9.98 4.21 0.94
CA THR A 6 -10.35 2.90 1.50
C THR A 6 -10.48 1.85 0.40
N TRP A 7 -10.23 0.58 0.72
CA TRP A 7 -10.29 -0.54 -0.25
C TRP A 7 -11.57 -0.54 -1.10
N SER A 8 -12.74 -0.35 -0.47
CA SER A 8 -14.04 -0.29 -1.14
C SER A 8 -14.21 0.86 -2.15
N ARG A 9 -13.41 1.93 -2.03
CA ARG A 9 -13.48 3.14 -2.87
C ARG A 9 -12.37 3.20 -3.92
N LEU A 10 -11.46 2.23 -3.91
CA LEU A 10 -10.44 2.12 -4.95
C LEU A 10 -11.07 1.74 -6.30
N PRO A 11 -10.61 2.35 -7.41
CA PRO A 11 -10.97 1.90 -8.75
C PRO A 11 -10.73 0.39 -8.90
N ALA A 12 -11.61 -0.32 -9.60
CA ALA A 12 -11.54 -1.77 -9.76
C ALA A 12 -10.16 -2.24 -10.27
N ALA A 13 -9.65 -1.61 -11.33
CA ALA A 13 -8.34 -1.93 -11.88
C ALA A 13 -7.18 -1.77 -10.87
N VAL A 14 -7.28 -0.80 -9.94
CA VAL A 14 -6.29 -0.63 -8.86
C VAL A 14 -6.40 -1.78 -7.87
N ARG A 15 -7.62 -2.17 -7.48
CA ARG A 15 -7.82 -3.33 -6.59
C ARG A 15 -7.30 -4.62 -7.19
N ASP A 16 -7.64 -4.90 -8.45
CA ASP A 16 -7.23 -6.12 -9.14
C ASP A 16 -5.71 -6.22 -9.22
N HIS A 17 -5.05 -5.11 -9.57
CA HIS A 17 -3.60 -5.04 -9.55
C HIS A 17 -3.03 -5.28 -8.14
N LEU A 18 -3.57 -4.63 -7.10
CA LEU A 18 -3.10 -4.83 -5.73
C LEU A 18 -3.25 -6.29 -5.27
N VAL A 19 -4.34 -6.97 -5.63
CA VAL A 19 -4.56 -8.39 -5.34
C VAL A 19 -3.54 -9.29 -6.05
N GLU A 20 -3.28 -9.04 -7.33
CA GLU A 20 -2.24 -9.74 -8.09
C GLU A 20 -0.87 -9.59 -7.41
N ARG A 21 -0.51 -8.36 -7.05
CA ARG A 21 0.78 -8.06 -6.40
C ARG A 21 0.91 -8.67 -5.01
N MET A 22 -0.17 -8.75 -4.24
CA MET A 22 -0.18 -9.46 -2.96
C MET A 22 0.15 -10.95 -3.14
N ARG A 23 -0.39 -11.59 -4.18
CA ARG A 23 -0.10 -12.99 -4.52
C ARG A 23 1.35 -13.16 -4.96
N ASP A 24 1.81 -12.36 -5.90
CA ASP A 24 3.19 -12.45 -6.42
C ASP A 24 4.27 -12.25 -5.36
N ARG A 25 3.96 -11.46 -4.32
CA ARG A 25 4.89 -11.13 -3.23
C ARG A 25 4.72 -12.02 -2.02
N ASN A 26 3.85 -13.03 -2.11
CA ASN A 26 3.57 -13.99 -1.05
C ASN A 26 3.24 -13.30 0.29
N ILE A 27 2.44 -12.22 0.21
CA ILE A 27 2.02 -11.43 1.37
C ILE A 27 1.19 -12.33 2.30
N SER A 28 1.65 -12.52 3.54
CA SER A 28 1.02 -13.44 4.47
C SER A 28 -0.29 -12.89 5.03
N ILE A 29 -1.10 -13.75 5.67
CA ILE A 29 -2.32 -13.31 6.37
C ILE A 29 -1.98 -12.31 7.50
N SER A 30 -0.84 -12.51 8.18
CA SER A 30 -0.36 -11.59 9.22
C SER A 30 -0.06 -10.21 8.64
N ASP A 31 0.62 -10.17 7.50
CA ASP A 31 0.93 -8.94 6.76
C ASP A 31 -0.35 -8.22 6.31
N LEU A 32 -1.33 -8.96 5.78
CA LEU A 32 -2.63 -8.40 5.39
C LEU A 32 -3.38 -7.80 6.59
N ASN A 33 -3.26 -8.39 7.78
CA ASN A 33 -3.86 -7.83 8.98
C ASN A 33 -3.19 -6.51 9.41
N GLN A 34 -1.85 -6.44 9.35
CA GLN A 34 -1.12 -5.19 9.61
C GLN A 34 -1.49 -4.08 8.61
N LEU A 35 -1.58 -4.44 7.33
CA LEU A 35 -2.02 -3.54 6.28
C LEU A 35 -3.45 -3.04 6.54
N ARG A 36 -4.39 -3.94 6.87
CA ARG A 36 -5.77 -3.58 7.18
C ARG A 36 -5.85 -2.58 8.32
N ILE A 37 -5.21 -2.86 9.45
CA ILE A 37 -5.21 -1.99 10.64
C ILE A 37 -4.68 -0.60 10.26
N TRP A 38 -3.61 -0.54 9.47
CA TRP A 38 -3.04 0.72 9.03
C TRP A 38 -3.93 1.49 8.04
N MET A 39 -4.59 0.83 7.09
CA MET A 39 -5.51 1.51 6.17
C MET A 39 -6.78 2.01 6.89
N GLU A 40 -7.31 1.22 7.83
CA GLU A 40 -8.52 1.55 8.59
C GLU A 40 -8.31 2.73 9.55
N SER A 41 -7.07 3.01 9.98
CA SER A 41 -6.75 4.21 10.76
C SER A 41 -6.78 5.50 9.93
N LYS A 42 -7.01 5.42 8.61
CA LYS A 42 -7.11 6.54 7.66
C LYS A 42 -5.96 7.54 7.78
N PRO A 43 -4.70 7.10 7.66
CA PRO A 43 -3.54 7.97 7.76
C PRO A 43 -3.56 9.05 6.67
N ASN A 44 -3.02 10.21 7.02
CA ASN A 44 -2.65 11.23 6.05
C ASN A 44 -1.41 10.77 5.28
N VAL A 45 -1.43 10.94 3.96
CA VAL A 45 -0.34 10.60 3.05
C VAL A 45 0.08 11.83 2.24
N PRO A 46 1.31 11.84 1.69
CA PRO A 46 1.78 12.88 0.77
C PRO A 46 0.89 13.00 -0.47
N GLU A 47 0.94 14.18 -1.11
CA GLU A 47 0.24 14.42 -2.37
C GLU A 47 0.93 13.79 -3.58
N GLY A 48 2.23 13.55 -3.48
CA GLY A 48 3.04 12.87 -4.50
C GLY A 48 3.43 11.43 -4.11
N PRO A 49 4.45 10.85 -4.76
CA PRO A 49 4.91 9.49 -4.49
C PRO A 49 5.33 9.26 -3.04
N TRP A 50 4.85 8.17 -2.45
CA TRP A 50 5.18 7.76 -1.09
C TRP A 50 5.28 6.24 -0.96
N TYR A 51 5.91 5.80 0.12
CA TYR A 51 5.87 4.40 0.51
C TYR A 51 5.83 4.21 2.02
N LYS A 52 5.19 3.13 2.45
CA LYS A 52 5.24 2.62 3.81
C LYS A 52 5.97 1.29 3.84
N ASP A 53 6.92 1.17 4.76
CA ASP A 53 7.63 -0.06 5.03
C ASP A 53 6.95 -0.85 6.16
N PHE A 54 6.58 -2.10 5.89
CA PHE A 54 6.02 -3.04 6.87
C PHE A 54 7.05 -4.11 7.29
N GLY A 55 8.30 -4.00 6.82
CA GLY A 55 9.38 -4.96 7.08
C GLY A 55 9.40 -6.09 6.07
N SER A 56 8.36 -6.94 6.05
CA SER A 56 8.22 -8.07 5.12
C SER A 56 7.90 -7.62 3.69
N PHE A 57 7.21 -6.49 3.55
CA PHE A 57 6.85 -5.86 2.28
C PHE A 57 6.79 -4.34 2.42
N LYS A 58 6.70 -3.65 1.28
CA LYS A 58 6.41 -2.21 1.23
C LYS A 58 5.17 -1.94 0.41
N LEU A 59 4.35 -1.00 0.87
CA LEU A 59 3.24 -0.45 0.10
C LEU A 59 3.69 0.88 -0.51
N CYS A 60 3.60 1.00 -1.83
CA CYS A 60 3.89 2.25 -2.54
C CYS A 60 2.58 2.87 -3.03
N GLY A 61 2.52 4.20 -3.00
CA GLY A 61 1.36 4.96 -3.45
C GLY A 61 1.72 6.33 -4.01
N ASP A 62 0.70 7.02 -4.48
CA ASP A 62 0.79 8.39 -4.99
C ASP A 62 -0.52 9.11 -4.70
N GLY A 63 -0.42 10.29 -4.07
CA GLY A 63 -1.57 10.97 -3.48
C GLY A 63 -2.33 10.04 -2.53
N LYS A 64 -3.66 10.03 -2.62
CA LYS A 64 -4.49 9.16 -1.77
C LYS A 64 -4.48 7.68 -2.15
N TYR A 65 -3.83 7.29 -3.25
CA TYR A 65 -3.99 5.94 -3.81
C TYR A 65 -2.81 5.03 -3.50
N PRO A 66 -3.04 3.86 -2.86
CA PRO A 66 -2.08 2.76 -2.95
C PRO A 66 -1.98 2.29 -4.40
N LYS A 67 -0.76 1.98 -4.85
CA LYS A 67 -0.45 1.65 -6.25
C LYS A 67 0.18 0.28 -6.44
N THR A 68 1.08 -0.16 -5.56
CA THR A 68 1.71 -1.48 -5.72
C THR A 68 2.35 -1.97 -4.42
N PHE A 69 2.70 -3.26 -4.40
CA PHE A 69 3.50 -3.88 -3.36
C PHE A 69 4.90 -4.22 -3.87
N LEU A 70 5.88 -4.01 -2.99
CA LEU A 70 7.27 -4.40 -3.19
C LEU A 70 7.68 -5.42 -2.14
N ALA A 71 8.52 -6.38 -2.51
CA ALA A 71 9.17 -7.25 -1.52
C ALA A 71 10.15 -6.45 -0.64
N ALA A 72 10.50 -6.98 0.52
CA ALA A 72 11.47 -6.37 1.45
C ALA A 72 12.79 -5.94 0.77
N GLY A 73 13.32 -6.75 -0.15
CA GLY A 73 14.58 -6.47 -0.86
C GLY A 73 14.47 -5.46 -2.00
N GLN A 74 13.26 -5.05 -2.41
CA GLN A 74 13.07 -4.10 -3.50
C GLN A 74 13.13 -2.65 -2.97
N THR A 75 13.82 -1.78 -3.71
CA THR A 75 13.92 -0.34 -3.41
C THR A 75 12.61 0.37 -3.75
N ALA A 76 12.09 1.15 -2.79
CA ALA A 76 10.94 2.02 -2.99
C ALA A 76 11.38 3.45 -3.32
N THR A 77 10.53 4.17 -4.03
CA THR A 77 10.73 5.58 -4.39
C THR A 77 9.65 6.46 -3.77
N GLY A 78 9.97 7.72 -3.51
CA GLY A 78 9.05 8.68 -2.89
C GLY A 78 9.31 8.89 -1.40
N GLN A 79 8.43 9.66 -0.76
CA GLN A 79 8.54 9.98 0.66
C GLN A 79 8.19 8.76 1.54
N LYS A 80 9.06 8.46 2.50
CA LYS A 80 8.80 7.40 3.49
C LYS A 80 7.78 7.87 4.53
N LEU A 81 6.83 7.00 4.85
CA LEU A 81 5.85 7.16 5.94
C LEU A 81 6.26 6.47 7.24
#